data_AF-A0A8J8GI02-F1
#
_entry.id   AF-A0A8J8GI02-F1
#
_cell.length_a   1.000
_cell.length_b   1.000
_cell.length_c   1.000
_cell.angle_alpha   90.00
_cell.angle_beta   90.00
_cell.angle_gamma   90.00
#
_symmetry.space_group_name_H-M   'P 1'
#
loop_
_entity.id
_entity.type
_entity.pdbx_description
1 polymer ?
#
loop_
_entity_poly.entity_id
_entity_poly.type
_entity_poly.pdbx_seq_one_letter_code
_entity_poly.pdbx_strand_id
1 'polypeptide(L)' 'MDFVSFLTATLVAHVGFAIFVAGHAALTDRDAGYWPYLTLALGIVGLAGYFFYDG' A
#
# COMPACT_ATOMS: atom_id res chain seq x y z
N MET A 1 1.20 17.22 6.00
CA MET A 1 -0.14 17.01 5.39
C MET A 1 -1.13 16.88 6.54
N ASP A 2 -2.40 17.26 6.36
CA ASP A 2 -3.42 16.87 7.34
C ASP A 2 -3.68 15.36 7.28
N PHE A 3 -4.32 14.81 8.32
CA PHE A 3 -4.57 13.39 8.45
C PHE A 3 -5.38 12.81 7.28
N VAL A 4 -6.39 13.53 6.79
CA VAL A 4 -7.24 13.05 5.69
C VAL A 4 -6.43 12.97 4.40
N SER A 5 -5.61 13.98 4.13
CA SER A 5 -4.69 13.99 2.99
C SER A 5 -3.67 12.84 3.06
N PHE A 6 -3.07 12.62 4.24
CA PHE A 6 -2.11 11.53 4.45
C PHE A 6 -2.75 10.14 4.29
N LEU A 7 -3.93 9.93 4.92
CA LEU A 7 -4.67 8.68 4.83
C LEU A 7 -5.07 8.38 3.38
N THR A 8 -5.55 9.39 2.66
CA THR A 8 -5.94 9.26 1.25
C THR A 8 -4.73 8.89 0.39
N ALA A 9 -3.61 9.60 0.53
CA ALA A 9 -2.39 9.30 -0.20
C ALA A 9 -1.88 7.88 0.10
N THR A 10 -1.89 7.47 1.37
CA THR A 10 -1.48 6.14 1.81
C THR A 10 -2.36 5.05 1.20
N LEU A 11 -3.68 5.22 1.23
CA LEU A 11 -4.63 4.30 0.62
C LEU A 11 -4.42 4.18 -0.89
N VAL A 12 -4.37 5.31 -1.60
CA VAL A 12 -4.19 5.33 -3.07
C VAL A 12 -2.87 4.66 -3.45
N ALA A 13 -1.79 4.96 -2.74
CA ALA A 13 -0.48 4.39 -3.02
C ALA A 13 -0.48 2.86 -2.86
N HIS A 14 -0.92 2.35 -1.71
CA HIS A 14 -0.80 0.91 -1.41
C HIS A 14 -1.85 0.07 -2.14
N VAL A 15 -3.09 0.56 -2.29
CA VAL A 15 -4.11 -0.12 -3.10
C VAL A 15 -3.72 -0.12 -4.57
N GLY A 16 -3.31 1.05 -5.10
CA GLY A 16 -2.84 1.15 -6.48
C GLY A 16 -1.63 0.25 -6.75
N PHE A 17 -0.70 0.16 -5.79
CA PHE A 17 0.47 -0.71 -5.92
C PHE A 17 0.11 -2.20 -5.79
N ALA A 18 -0.84 -2.57 -4.92
CA ALA A 18 -1.34 -3.95 -4.85
C ALA A 18 -2.00 -4.39 -6.17
N ILE A 19 -2.80 -3.51 -6.78
CA ILE A 19 -3.39 -3.74 -8.10
C ILE A 19 -2.28 -3.88 -9.16
N PHE A 20 -1.27 -3.01 -9.13
CA PHE A 20 -0.14 -3.08 -10.06
C PHE A 20 0.61 -4.40 -9.95
N VAL A 21 0.94 -4.85 -8.73
CA VAL A 21 1.64 -6.12 -8.50
C VAL A 21 0.83 -7.29 -9.02
N ALA A 22 -0.47 -7.34 -8.70
CA ALA A 22 -1.37 -8.39 -9.16
C ALA A 22 -1.51 -8.39 -10.70
N GLY A 23 -1.66 -7.20 -11.30
CA GLY A 23 -1.75 -7.05 -12.75
C GLY A 23 -0.45 -7.44 -13.46
N HIS A 24 0.71 -7.02 -12.94
CA HIS A 24 2.02 -7.40 -13.46
C HIS A 24 2.21 -8.91 -13.41
N ALA A 25 1.87 -9.55 -12.29
CA ALA A 25 1.95 -11.01 -12.13
C ALA A 25 1.08 -11.73 -13.16
N ALA A 26 -0.18 -11.30 -13.34
CA ALA A 26 -1.09 -11.84 -14.34
C ALA A 26 -0.59 -11.67 -15.78
N LEU A 27 0.01 -10.52 -16.11
CA LEU A 27 0.52 -10.22 -17.45
C LEU A 27 1.85 -10.93 -17.77
N THR A 28 2.59 -11.37 -16.74
CA THR A 28 3.93 -11.97 -16.90
C THR A 28 3.98 -13.47 -16.57
N ASP A 29 2.82 -14.09 -16.32
CA ASP A 29 2.69 -15.49 -15.90
C ASP A 29 3.59 -15.81 -14.69
N ARG A 30 3.65 -14.86 -13.75
CA ARG A 30 4.40 -14.98 -12.49
C ARG A 30 3.43 -15.14 -11.34
N ASP A 31 3.85 -15.90 -10.34
CA ASP A 31 3.13 -15.97 -9.07
C ASP A 31 3.36 -14.68 -8.26
N ALA A 32 2.27 -13.98 -7.96
CA ALA A 32 2.29 -12.79 -7.10
C ALA A 32 2.56 -13.15 -5.63
N GLY A 33 2.32 -14.41 -5.24
CA GLY A 33 2.38 -14.86 -3.85
C GLY A 33 1.61 -13.93 -2.92
N TYR A 34 2.22 -13.59 -1.78
CA TYR A 34 1.62 -12.66 -0.82
C TYR A 34 1.92 -11.18 -1.08
N TRP A 35 2.63 -10.84 -2.15
CA TRP A 35 3.08 -9.47 -2.40
C TRP A 35 1.95 -8.44 -2.42
N PRO A 36 0.79 -8.66 -3.08
CA PRO A 36 -0.32 -7.71 -3.05
C PRO A 36 -0.82 -7.40 -1.62
N TYR A 37 -0.78 -8.37 -0.72
CA TYR A 37 -1.20 -8.19 0.68
C TYR A 37 -0.11 -7.53 1.53
N LEU A 38 1.16 -7.83 1.26
CA LEU A 38 2.29 -7.21 1.95
C LEU A 38 2.33 -5.70 1.69
N THR A 39 2.04 -5.24 0.46
CA THR A 39 1.98 -3.79 0.21
C THR A 39 0.91 -3.13 1.09
N LEU A 40 -0.25 -3.74 1.24
CA LEU A 40 -1.33 -3.20 2.08
C LEU A 40 -0.91 -3.16 3.56
N ALA A 41 -0.26 -4.21 4.05
CA ALA A 41 0.27 -4.25 5.41
C ALA A 41 1.30 -3.14 5.66
N LEU A 42 2.17 -2.86 4.68
CA LEU A 42 3.12 -1.74 4.76
C LEU A 42 2.41 -0.38 4.82
N GLY A 43 1.26 -0.23 4.15
CA GLY A 43 0.42 0.96 4.29
C GLY A 43 -0.11 1.17 5.71
N ILE A 44 -0.48 0.09 6.41
CA ILE A 44 -0.89 0.14 7.83
C ILE A 44 0.29 0.55 8.71
N VAL A 45 1.50 0.01 8.43
CA VAL A 45 2.72 0.42 9.14
C VAL A 45 3.03 1.91 8.90
N GLY A 46 2.83 2.41 7.69
CA GLY A 46 2.92 3.84 7.38
C GLY A 46 1.94 4.68 8.21
N LEU A 47 0.71 4.19 8.39
CA LEU A 47 -0.28 4.81 9.25
C LEU A 47 0.18 4.87 10.72
N ALA A 48 0.75 3.79 11.23
CA ALA A 48 1.34 3.78 12.57
C ALA A 48 2.46 4.82 12.69
N GLY A 49 3.34 4.92 11.69
CA GLY A 49 4.38 5.93 11.62
C GLY A 49 3.86 7.37 11.72
N TYR A 50 2.77 7.70 11.02
CA TYR A 50 2.14 9.01 11.12
C TYR A 50 1.74 9.35 12.55
N PHE A 51 1.07 8.43 13.26
CA PHE A 51 0.66 8.66 14.66
C PHE A 51 1.82 8.71 15.65
N PHE A 52 2.93 8.00 15.40
CA PHE A 52 4.08 7.97 16.31
C PHE A 52 5.06 9.13 16.11
N TYR A 53 5.10 9.76 14.93
CA TYR A 53 6.10 10.78 14.59
C TYR A 53 5.52 12.16 14.24
N ASP A 54 4.29 12.22 13.71
CA ASP A 54 3.62 13.45 13.25
C ASP A 54 2.27 13.71 13.98
N GLY A 55 1.89 12.83 14.92
CA GLY A 55 0.63 12.86 15.68
C GLY A 55 0.60 13.84 16.84
#